data_AF-A0A821YMC0-F1
#
_entry.id   AF-A0A821YMC0-F1
#
_cell.length_a   1.000
_cell.length_b   1.000
_cell.length_c   1.000
_cell.angle_alpha   90.00
_cell.angle_beta   90.00
_cell.angle_gamma   90.00
#
_symmetry.space_group_name_H-M   'P 1'
#
loop_
_entity.id
_entity.type
_entity.pdbx_description
1 polymer ?
#
loop_
_entity_poly.entity_id
_entity_poly.type
_entity_poly.pdbx_seq_one_letter_code
_entity_poly.pdbx_strand_id
1 'polypeptide(L)'
;MYVIRTSSKFYENRLIYSLQTWISLVTEHVYFITDKILPNISYNHMILTENLCGDEKHSMKILCCKTAHDFIFFHRYIKNYDWFCHFDDDQ
;
A
#
# COMPACT_ATOMS: atom_id res chain seq x y z
N MET A 1 0.93 -9.24 7.80
CA MET A 1 0.43 -8.40 6.71
C MET A 1 1.45 -7.30 6.43
N TYR A 2 1.93 -7.23 5.20
CA TYR A 2 2.80 -6.16 4.72
C TYR A 2 1.97 -5.14 3.97
N VAL A 3 2.08 -3.88 4.34
CA VAL A 3 1.41 -2.78 3.63
C VAL A 3 2.48 -1.85 3.07
N ILE A 4 2.46 -1.70 1.75
CA ILE A 4 3.36 -0.82 1.03
C ILE A 4 2.60 0.43 0.64
N ARG A 5 3.06 1.57 1.13
CA ARG A 5 2.51 2.86 0.73
C ARG A 5 3.25 3.36 -0.50
N THR A 6 2.49 3.73 -1.51
CA THR A 6 3.02 4.25 -2.78
C THR A 6 2.04 5.25 -3.40
N SER A 7 2.39 5.74 -4.58
CA SER A 7 1.56 6.53 -5.47
C SER A 7 1.79 6.01 -6.89
N SER A 8 0.79 6.10 -7.77
CA SER A 8 0.90 5.60 -9.14
C SER A 8 2.07 6.22 -9.91
N LYS A 9 2.47 7.46 -9.54
CA LYS A 9 3.62 8.14 -10.13
C LYS A 9 4.97 7.50 -9.78
N PHE A 10 5.03 6.68 -8.73
CA PHE A 10 6.22 6.00 -8.27
C PHE A 10 6.32 4.55 -8.72
N TYR A 11 5.32 4.06 -9.45
CA TYR A 11 5.29 2.68 -9.94
C TYR A 11 6.56 2.30 -10.70
N GLU A 12 6.92 3.06 -11.73
CA GLU A 12 8.08 2.76 -12.60
C GLU A 12 9.43 3.08 -11.95
N ASN A 13 9.47 4.06 -11.05
CA ASN A 13 10.73 4.62 -10.55
C ASN A 13 11.16 4.08 -9.17
N ARG A 14 10.25 3.48 -8.41
CA ARG A 14 10.50 2.96 -7.05
C ARG A 14 9.96 1.55 -6.91
N LEU A 15 8.63 1.40 -7.02
CA LEU A 15 7.95 0.17 -6.66
C LEU A 15 8.34 -1.03 -7.54
N ILE A 16 8.62 -0.83 -8.83
CA ILE A 16 8.95 -1.94 -9.75
C ILE A 16 10.14 -2.79 -9.27
N TYR A 17 11.13 -2.17 -8.63
CA TYR A 17 12.31 -2.87 -8.13
C TYR A 17 11.96 -3.78 -6.95
N SER A 18 11.11 -3.31 -6.03
CA SER A 18 10.62 -4.11 -4.91
C SER A 18 9.71 -5.25 -5.37
N LEU A 19 8.86 -5.01 -6.38
CA LEU A 19 8.02 -6.04 -7.02
C LEU A 19 8.85 -7.17 -7.64
N GLN A 20 10.01 -6.84 -8.22
CA GLN A 20 10.92 -7.81 -8.84
C GLN A 20 11.84 -8.50 -7.83
N THR A 21 11.82 -8.09 -6.56
CA THR A 21 12.72 -8.61 -5.52
C THR A 21 11.90 -9.22 -4.39
N TRP A 22 11.96 -8.66 -3.18
CA TRP A 22 11.45 -9.31 -1.98
C TRP A 22 9.92 -9.45 -1.99
N ILE A 23 9.19 -8.52 -2.63
CA ILE A 23 7.72 -8.61 -2.70
C ILE A 23 7.29 -9.85 -3.48
N SER A 24 8.03 -10.23 -4.53
CA SER A 24 7.74 -11.44 -5.32
C SER A 24 7.76 -12.73 -4.50
N LEU A 25 8.46 -12.73 -3.35
CA LEU A 25 8.57 -13.88 -2.46
C LEU A 25 7.38 -14.00 -1.49
N VAL A 26 6.59 -12.94 -1.31
CA VAL A 26 5.54 -12.86 -0.27
C VAL A 26 4.24 -12.19 -0.79
N THR A 27 3.97 -12.31 -2.09
CA THR A 27 2.87 -11.59 -2.77
C THR A 27 1.51 -11.75 -2.09
N GLU A 28 1.20 -12.92 -1.55
CA GLU A 28 -0.08 -13.21 -0.87
C GLU A 28 -0.31 -12.38 0.39
N HIS A 29 0.76 -11.87 1.00
CA HIS A 29 0.72 -11.13 2.26
C HIS A 29 0.95 -9.63 2.09
N VAL A 30 1.14 -9.16 0.86
CA VAL A 30 1.46 -7.76 0.53
C VAL A 30 0.25 -7.04 -0.03
N TYR A 31 -0.04 -5.86 0.52
CA TYR A 31 -1.12 -4.97 0.08
C TYR A 31 -0.55 -3.58 -0.19
N PHE A 32 -1.12 -2.88 -1.17
CA PHE A 32 -0.65 -1.60 -1.64
C PHE A 32 -1.66 -0.50 -1.32
N ILE A 33 -1.22 0.51 -0.59
CA ILE A 33 -1.98 1.74 -0.41
C ILE A 33 -1.55 2.73 -1.46
N THR A 34 -2.48 3.09 -2.33
CA THR A 34 -2.19 3.86 -3.53
C THR A 34 -3.37 4.76 -3.88
N ASP A 35 -3.11 5.81 -4.65
CA ASP A 35 -4.13 6.68 -5.23
C ASP A 35 -4.86 6.01 -6.39
N LYS A 36 -4.16 5.24 -7.23
CA LYS A 36 -4.73 4.68 -8.46
C LYS A 36 -4.36 3.22 -8.65
N ILE A 37 -5.05 2.56 -9.58
CA ILE A 37 -4.75 1.18 -9.95
C ILE A 37 -3.31 1.11 -10.49
N LEU A 38 -2.53 0.19 -9.92
CA LEU A 38 -1.16 -0.06 -10.35
C LEU A 38 -1.13 -1.19 -11.40
N PRO A 39 -0.29 -1.08 -12.43
CA PRO A 39 -0.11 -2.18 -13.38
C PRO A 39 0.40 -3.45 -12.67
N ASN A 40 0.07 -4.62 -13.21
CA ASN A 40 0.59 -5.93 -12.78
C ASN A 40 0.36 -6.30 -11.30
N ILE A 41 -0.52 -5.59 -10.60
CA ILE A 41 -0.94 -5.92 -9.23
C ILE A 41 -2.45 -6.20 -9.27
N SER A 42 -2.90 -7.24 -8.57
CA SER A 42 -4.32 -7.57 -8.48
C SER A 42 -5.08 -6.52 -7.67
N TYR A 43 -6.29 -6.18 -8.10
CA TYR A 43 -7.16 -5.21 -7.41
C TYR A 43 -7.40 -5.57 -5.92
N ASN A 44 -7.47 -6.86 -5.60
CA ASN A 44 -7.68 -7.33 -4.22
C ASN A 44 -6.48 -7.07 -3.29
N HIS A 45 -5.31 -6.75 -3.87
CA HIS A 45 -4.12 -6.35 -3.14
C HIS A 45 -3.96 -4.82 -3.09
N MET A 46 -4.96 -4.05 -3.52
CA MET A 46 -4.92 -2.59 -3.51
C MET A 46 -5.95 -1.98 -2.55
N ILE A 47 -5.55 -0.90 -1.91
CA ILE A 47 -6.38 -0.04 -1.08
C ILE A 47 -6.32 1.34 -1.72
N LEU A 48 -7.35 1.68 -2.50
CA LEU A 48 -7.43 2.93 -3.25
C LEU A 48 -7.83 4.09 -2.33
N THR A 49 -7.06 5.17 -2.35
CA THR A 49 -7.20 6.30 -1.40
C THR A 49 -7.60 7.64 -2.01
N GLU A 50 -7.61 7.78 -3.35
CA GLU A 50 -7.91 9.03 -4.05
C GLU A 50 -9.25 9.64 -3.59
N ASN A 51 -10.31 8.84 -3.52
CA ASN A 51 -11.65 9.29 -3.10
C ASN A 51 -11.86 9.33 -1.57
N LEU A 52 -10.87 8.87 -0.78
CA LEU A 52 -11.00 8.73 0.68
C LEU A 52 -10.21 9.81 1.43
N CYS A 53 -8.99 10.10 0.97
CA CYS A 53 -8.07 11.00 1.64
C CYS A 53 -7.90 12.35 0.95
N GLY A 54 -8.45 12.50 -0.26
CA GLY A 54 -8.30 13.69 -1.11
C GLY A 54 -7.05 13.63 -1.98
N ASP A 55 -6.79 14.73 -2.69
CA ASP A 55 -5.69 14.84 -3.66
C ASP A 55 -4.33 14.39 -3.10
N GLU A 56 -3.47 13.84 -3.96
CA GLU A 56 -2.11 13.32 -3.73
C GLU A 56 -1.05 14.33 -3.21
N LYS A 57 -1.47 15.39 -2.52
CA LYS A 57 -0.57 16.35 -1.89
C LYS A 57 0.12 15.68 -0.70
N HIS A 58 1.44 15.80 -0.62
CA HIS A 58 2.22 15.29 0.51
C HIS A 58 2.02 16.18 1.75
N SER A 59 0.80 16.16 2.31
CA SER A 59 0.42 16.87 3.52
C SER A 59 0.25 15.89 4.67
N MET A 60 0.58 16.33 5.89
CA MET A 60 0.43 15.52 7.10
C MET A 60 -0.98 14.90 7.23
N LYS A 61 -2.02 15.68 6.93
CA LYS A 61 -3.42 15.21 6.98
C LYS A 61 -3.69 14.02 6.06
N ILE A 62 -3.17 14.08 4.83
CA ILE A 62 -3.33 13.00 3.84
C ILE A 62 -2.54 11.77 4.26
N LEU A 63 -1.32 11.96 4.76
CA LEU A 63 -0.49 10.85 5.24
C LEU A 63 -1.16 10.15 6.43
N CYS A 64 -1.68 10.90 7.41
CA CYS A 64 -2.46 10.34 8.52
C CYS A 64 -3.71 9.60 8.05
N CYS A 65 -4.42 10.12 7.05
CA CYS A 65 -5.58 9.44 6.46
C CYS A 65 -5.18 8.11 5.82
N LYS A 66 -4.10 8.08 5.02
CA LYS A 66 -3.57 6.83 4.44
C LYS A 66 -3.26 5.83 5.56
N THR A 67 -2.47 6.22 6.56
CA THR A 67 -2.14 5.38 7.73
C THR A 67 -3.37 4.86 8.48
N ALA A 68 -4.43 5.66 8.62
CA ALA A 68 -5.67 5.20 9.22
C ALA A 68 -6.31 4.07 8.38
N HIS A 69 -6.23 4.15 7.05
CA HIS A 69 -6.69 3.09 6.17
C HIS A 69 -5.83 1.81 6.26
N ASP A 70 -4.50 1.91 6.48
CA ASP A 70 -3.68 0.73 6.79
C ASP A 70 -4.25 -0.03 8.00
N PHE A 71 -4.50 0.68 9.10
CA PHE A 71 -4.96 0.09 10.34
C PHE A 71 -6.39 -0.45 10.24
N ILE A 72 -7.29 0.28 9.57
CA ILE A 72 -8.65 -0.21 9.30
C ILE A 72 -8.60 -1.49 8.47
N PHE A 73 -7.72 -1.54 7.48
CA PHE A 73 -7.55 -2.74 6.65
C PHE A 73 -6.99 -3.90 7.47
N PHE A 74 -5.93 -3.69 8.25
CA PHE A 74 -5.37 -4.71 9.14
C PHE A 74 -6.41 -5.28 10.10
N HIS A 75 -7.22 -4.40 10.72
CA HIS A 75 -8.25 -4.81 11.66
C HIS A 75 -9.28 -5.77 11.04
N ARG A 76 -9.60 -5.63 9.75
CA ARG A 76 -10.50 -6.56 9.02
C ARG A 76 -9.91 -7.95 8.87
N TYR A 77 -8.59 -8.08 8.85
CA TYR A 77 -7.86 -9.34 8.71
C TYR A 77 -7.15 -9.76 10.00
N ILE A 78 -7.53 -9.20 11.16
CA ILE A 78 -6.85 -9.44 12.44
C ILE A 78 -6.87 -10.92 12.89
N LYS A 79 -7.78 -11.72 12.34
CA LYS A 79 -7.83 -13.18 12.58
C LYS A 79 -6.85 -13.97 11.70
N ASN A 80 -6.33 -13.37 10.65
CA ASN A 80 -5.45 -14.01 9.66
C ASN A 80 -3.98 -13.60 9.82
N TYR A 81 -3.71 -12.54 10.57
CA TYR A 81 -2.38 -11.97 10.71
C TYR A 81 -2.09 -11.57 12.16
N ASP A 82 -1.02 -12.13 12.71
CA ASP A 82 -0.51 -11.74 14.03
C ASP A 82 0.31 -10.44 14.00
N TRP A 83 0.87 -10.12 12.82
CA TRP A 83 1.79 -8.99 12.63
C TRP A 83 1.32 -8.03 11.54
N PHE A 84 1.46 -6.75 11.82
CA PHE A 84 1.28 -5.65 10.88
C PHE A 84 2.61 -4.95 10.66
N CYS A 85 3.02 -4.82 9.40
CA CYS A 85 4.25 -4.13 9.03
C CYS A 85 3.96 -3.13 7.90
N HIS A 86 4.32 -1.87 8.12
CA HIS A 86 4.18 -0.80 7.15
C HIS A 86 5.53 -0.47 6.52
N PHE A 87 5.55 -0.30 5.21
CA PHE A 87 6.71 0.08 4.43
C PHE A 87 6.35 1.23 3.49
N ASP A 88 7.31 2.13 3.25
CA ASP A 88 7.29 3.00 2.08
C ASP A 88 7.89 2.26 0.88
N ASP A 89 7.57 2.70 -0.33
CA ASP A 89 8.03 2.09 -1.58
C ASP A 89 9.51 2.38 -1.95
N ASP A 90 10.28 3.02 -1.06
CA ASP A 90 11.74 3.22 -1.13
C ASP A 90 12.51 2.58 0.03
N GLN A 91 11.89 1.68 0.80
CA GLN A 91 12.59 0.92 1.84
C GLN A 91 13.39 -0.26 1.29
#